data_AF-A0AAU7DHL2-F1
#
_entry.id   AF-A0AAU7DHL2-F1
#
_cell.length_a   1.000
_cell.length_b   1.000
_cell.length_c   1.000
_cell.angle_alpha   90.00
_cell.angle_beta   90.00
_cell.angle_gamma   90.00
#
_symmetry.space_group_name_H-M   'P 1'
#
loop_
_entity.id
_entity.type
_entity.pdbx_description
1 polymer ?
#
loop_
_entity_poly.entity_id
_entity_poly.type
_entity_poly.pdbx_seq_one_letter_code
_entity_poly.pdbx_strand_id
1 'polypeptide(L)'
;MRTDSPRLSRPATFVRAFAIACALFFLFPRHAHSQIHPTVSFEVASIRPVAGGESGGEGGTRSQIETTADGLTMRNIDLSEMIEWAYKLQHYQLSGPNSLAGSRYDLRAKSGDHVAESTLRLMLQDLLATRFKLQLHREQKKTSVYELVIAKGGPRLPKDKSATIPPSYPKETFPRVVDGGFVFQNVSLGDFAQQLTEIRTIDLPVIDRTGIPGVYDITLKSAASALLDPSGPSILTLIQEQLGLKLVSAQDLIEVVVVDRFEPPSAN
;
A
#
# COMPACT_ATOMS: atom_id res chain seq x y z
N MET A 1 -7.45 45.69 -54.11
CA MET A 1 -7.95 47.09 -54.09
C MET A 1 -8.94 47.18 -52.91
N ARG A 2 -8.82 48.04 -51.88
CA ARG A 2 -8.79 49.53 -51.85
C ARG A 2 -10.01 50.11 -52.60
N THR A 3 -10.87 51.01 -52.10
CA THR A 3 -10.97 51.90 -50.90
C THR A 3 -12.48 52.18 -50.60
N ASP A 4 -12.99 52.80 -49.51
CA ASP A 4 -12.44 53.36 -48.25
C ASP A 4 -13.51 53.38 -47.12
N SER A 5 -13.26 54.11 -46.01
CA SER A 5 -14.21 54.39 -44.92
C SER A 5 -14.86 55.79 -45.00
N PRO A 6 -15.93 56.06 -44.22
CA PRO A 6 -15.83 57.12 -43.20
C PRO A 6 -16.49 56.69 -41.86
N ARG A 7 -15.90 56.88 -40.67
CA ARG A 7 -15.51 58.12 -39.94
C ARG A 7 -16.67 59.07 -39.58
N LEU A 8 -17.04 59.06 -38.30
CA LEU A 8 -17.53 60.15 -37.42
C LEU A 8 -17.85 59.53 -36.04
N SER A 9 -17.68 60.13 -34.87
CA SER A 9 -16.72 61.14 -34.39
C SER A 9 -16.82 61.17 -32.85
N ARG A 10 -15.72 61.09 -32.12
CA ARG A 10 -15.70 61.38 -30.67
C ARG A 10 -15.83 62.88 -30.43
N PRO A 11 -16.42 63.27 -29.29
CA PRO A 11 -15.71 64.20 -28.41
C PRO A 11 -15.45 63.57 -27.04
N ALA A 12 -14.38 64.03 -26.39
CA ALA A 12 -14.01 63.62 -25.05
C ALA A 12 -14.70 64.49 -23.99
N THR A 13 -14.92 63.95 -22.80
CA THR A 13 -15.03 64.79 -21.59
C THR A 13 -14.30 64.09 -20.45
N PHE A 14 -13.19 64.67 -20.03
CA PHE A 14 -12.51 64.34 -18.79
C PHE A 14 -13.35 64.86 -17.62
N VAL A 15 -13.75 64.00 -16.69
CA VAL A 15 -13.99 64.40 -15.30
C VAL A 15 -13.24 63.44 -14.39
N ARG A 16 -12.18 63.93 -13.76
CA ARG A 16 -11.55 63.27 -12.62
C ARG A 16 -12.44 63.49 -11.41
N ALA A 17 -12.87 62.43 -10.74
CA ALA A 17 -13.45 62.50 -9.41
C ALA A 17 -12.85 61.41 -8.51
N PHE A 18 -12.36 61.89 -7.37
CA PHE A 18 -11.71 61.22 -6.25
C PHE A 18 -12.00 59.74 -5.97
N ALA A 19 -10.95 59.04 -5.53
CA ALA A 19 -11.05 57.74 -4.88
C ALA A 19 -11.70 57.84 -3.49
N ILE A 20 -12.60 56.91 -3.18
CA ILE A 20 -12.89 56.47 -1.82
C ILE A 20 -12.79 54.94 -1.82
N ALA A 21 -11.91 54.40 -0.98
CA ALA A 21 -11.70 52.97 -0.87
C ALA A 21 -12.77 52.34 0.04
N CYS A 22 -13.69 51.58 -0.54
CA CYS A 22 -14.56 50.66 0.21
C CYS A 22 -14.03 49.23 0.02
N ALA A 23 -13.12 48.82 0.89
CA ALA A 23 -12.65 47.43 0.98
C ALA A 23 -13.75 46.55 1.57
N LEU A 24 -14.75 46.19 0.76
CA LEU A 24 -15.70 45.13 1.08
C LEU A 24 -14.99 43.79 0.97
N PHE A 25 -14.27 43.43 2.04
CA PHE A 25 -13.92 42.04 2.34
C PHE A 25 -15.22 41.26 2.49
N PHE A 26 -15.71 40.69 1.39
CA PHE A 26 -16.64 39.57 1.48
C PHE A 26 -15.89 38.41 2.12
N LEU A 27 -16.01 38.33 3.45
CA LEU A 27 -15.86 37.08 4.18
C LEU A 27 -16.92 36.13 3.61
N PHE A 28 -16.57 35.43 2.53
CA PHE A 28 -17.16 34.12 2.29
C PHE A 28 -16.80 33.29 3.51
N PRO A 29 -17.76 32.86 4.34
CA PRO A 29 -17.46 31.92 5.39
C PRO A 29 -16.88 30.69 4.68
N ARG A 30 -15.58 30.44 4.88
CA ARG A 30 -14.97 29.16 4.54
C ARG A 30 -15.82 28.13 5.25
N HIS A 31 -16.69 27.47 4.48
CA HIS A 31 -17.35 26.26 4.91
C HIS A 31 -16.21 25.27 5.04
N ALA A 32 -15.63 25.21 6.25
CA ALA A 32 -14.90 24.06 6.69
C ALA A 32 -15.87 22.90 6.47
N HIS A 33 -15.65 22.14 5.39
CA HIS A 33 -16.09 20.77 5.36
C HIS A 33 -15.30 20.10 6.47
N SER A 34 -15.83 20.17 7.69
CA SER A 34 -15.69 19.11 8.64
C SER A 34 -16.17 17.87 7.89
N GLN A 35 -15.23 17.15 7.30
CA GLN A 35 -15.49 15.80 6.83
C GLN A 35 -15.82 15.02 8.10
N ILE A 36 -17.11 14.92 8.38
CA ILE A 36 -17.65 13.95 9.32
C ILE A 36 -17.42 12.62 8.62
N HIS A 37 -16.19 12.13 8.69
CA HIS A 37 -15.95 10.71 8.67
C HIS A 37 -16.84 10.16 9.77
N PRO A 38 -17.83 9.29 9.49
CA PRO A 38 -18.48 8.55 10.56
C PRO A 38 -17.36 7.90 11.36
N THR A 39 -17.32 8.14 12.67
CA THR A 39 -16.19 7.76 13.52
C THR A 39 -16.13 6.23 13.64
N VAL A 40 -15.52 5.61 12.64
CA VAL A 40 -15.19 4.19 12.57
C VAL A 40 -13.98 4.03 13.48
N SER A 41 -14.22 3.95 14.78
CA SER A 41 -13.22 3.85 15.84
C SER A 41 -13.48 2.62 16.71
N PHE A 42 -12.44 2.04 17.29
CA PHE A 42 -12.57 0.98 18.30
C PHE A 42 -13.23 1.52 19.58
N GLU A 43 -14.16 0.76 20.16
CA GLU A 43 -14.80 1.10 21.44
C GLU A 43 -13.79 1.20 22.57
N VAL A 44 -12.82 0.28 22.57
CA VAL A 44 -11.74 0.19 23.54
C VAL A 44 -10.47 -0.19 22.78
N ALA A 45 -9.41 0.59 22.93
CA ALA A 45 -8.08 0.27 22.42
C ALA A 45 -7.03 0.49 23.50
N SER A 46 -6.21 -0.55 23.74
CA SER A 46 -5.01 -0.49 24.57
C SER A 46 -3.78 -0.70 23.69
N ILE A 47 -2.83 0.23 23.78
CA ILE A 47 -1.51 0.15 23.14
C ILE A 47 -0.47 0.09 24.26
N ARG A 48 0.40 -0.91 24.26
CA ARG A 48 1.47 -1.05 25.26
C ARG A 48 2.82 -1.18 24.57
N PRO A 49 3.84 -0.40 24.94
CA PRO A 49 5.19 -0.59 24.42
C PRO A 49 5.75 -1.93 24.93
N VAL A 50 6.41 -2.68 24.06
CA VAL A 50 7.08 -3.93 24.41
C VAL A 50 8.46 -3.58 24.98
N ALA A 51 8.66 -3.83 26.28
CA ALA A 51 9.92 -3.53 26.94
C ALA A 51 10.97 -4.61 26.63
N GLY A 52 12.09 -4.21 26.00
CA GLY A 52 13.31 -5.03 25.96
C GLY A 52 13.39 -6.13 24.89
N GLY A 53 12.73 -5.95 23.73
CA GLY A 53 12.99 -6.79 22.55
C GLY A 53 14.11 -6.19 21.69
N GLU A 54 15.22 -6.91 21.52
CA GLU A 54 16.30 -6.52 20.60
C GLU A 54 15.80 -6.49 19.14
N SER A 55 16.03 -5.38 18.44
CA SER A 55 15.82 -5.33 16.99
C SER A 55 16.94 -6.09 16.28
N GLY A 56 16.61 -7.27 15.74
CA GLY A 56 17.43 -7.98 14.77
C GLY A 56 17.95 -9.34 15.24
N GLY A 57 17.31 -10.41 14.76
CA GLY A 57 17.81 -11.78 14.88
C GLY A 57 16.80 -12.80 14.35
N GLU A 58 17.27 -13.83 13.65
CA GLU A 58 16.43 -14.99 13.26
C GLU A 58 16.01 -15.76 14.52
N GLY A 59 14.87 -15.36 15.12
CA GLY A 59 14.37 -15.92 16.37
C GLY A 59 13.65 -14.92 17.29
N GLY A 60 13.81 -13.60 17.07
CA GLY A 60 12.96 -12.60 17.72
C GLY A 60 11.48 -12.86 17.40
N THR A 61 10.59 -12.74 18.40
CA THR A 61 9.18 -13.12 18.27
C THR A 61 8.53 -12.41 17.08
N ARG A 62 8.16 -13.16 16.03
CA ARG A 62 7.58 -12.59 14.81
C ARG A 62 6.36 -11.73 15.13
N SER A 63 6.25 -10.59 14.45
CA SER A 63 5.05 -9.77 14.46
C SER A 63 3.82 -10.62 14.15
N GLN A 64 2.78 -10.49 14.95
CA GLN A 64 1.57 -11.31 14.83
C GLN A 64 0.34 -10.40 14.77
N ILE A 65 -0.41 -10.47 13.67
CA ILE A 65 -1.64 -9.73 13.45
C ILE A 65 -2.79 -10.73 13.42
N GLU A 66 -3.76 -10.55 14.32
CA GLU A 66 -4.92 -11.42 14.49
C GLU A 66 -6.20 -10.59 14.46
N THR A 67 -7.01 -10.83 13.43
CA THR A 67 -8.38 -10.34 13.35
C THR A 67 -9.29 -11.37 14.01
N THR A 68 -10.04 -10.96 15.02
CA THR A 68 -11.01 -11.83 15.72
C THR A 68 -12.41 -11.27 15.58
N ALA A 69 -13.43 -12.03 15.95
CA ALA A 69 -14.81 -11.54 15.94
C ALA A 69 -15.03 -10.34 16.87
N ASP A 70 -14.19 -10.18 17.89
CA ASP A 70 -14.26 -9.11 18.88
C ASP A 70 -13.42 -7.87 18.50
N GLY A 71 -12.62 -7.92 17.43
CA GLY A 71 -11.78 -6.81 16.95
C GLY A 71 -10.41 -7.22 16.43
N LEU A 72 -9.36 -6.49 16.86
CA LEU A 72 -8.01 -6.57 16.34
C LEU A 72 -6.99 -6.74 17.47
N THR A 73 -6.10 -7.73 17.33
CA THR A 73 -4.94 -7.91 18.20
C THR A 73 -3.67 -7.91 17.34
N MET A 74 -2.70 -7.08 17.69
CA MET A 74 -1.38 -7.06 17.06
C MET A 74 -0.33 -7.19 18.17
N ARG A 75 0.65 -8.09 17.99
CA ARG A 75 1.67 -8.40 19.00
C ARG A 75 3.08 -8.22 18.44
N ASN A 76 3.96 -7.64 19.25
CA ASN A 76 5.35 -7.28 18.91
C ASN A 76 5.48 -6.55 17.55
N ILE A 77 4.56 -5.64 17.24
CA ILE A 77 4.45 -4.97 15.95
C ILE A 77 5.05 -3.55 16.03
N ASP A 78 5.70 -3.07 14.97
CA ASP A 78 6.16 -1.68 14.88
C ASP A 78 5.16 -0.75 14.16
N LEU A 79 5.41 0.56 14.13
CA LEU A 79 4.47 1.51 13.54
C LEU A 79 4.42 1.41 12.01
N SER A 80 5.51 1.02 11.35
CA SER A 80 5.52 0.75 9.90
C SER A 80 4.56 -0.38 9.55
N GLU A 81 4.67 -1.52 10.24
CA GLU A 81 3.81 -2.69 10.02
C GLU A 81 2.32 -2.39 10.32
N MET A 82 2.03 -1.57 11.35
CA MET A 82 0.66 -1.10 11.61
C MET A 82 0.12 -0.25 10.44
N ILE A 83 0.92 0.65 9.87
CA ILE A 83 0.52 1.51 8.73
C ILE A 83 0.33 0.67 7.47
N GLU A 84 1.27 -0.23 7.16
CA GLU A 84 1.19 -1.12 6.00
C GLU A 84 -0.08 -1.97 6.04
N TRP A 85 -0.41 -2.53 7.21
CA TRP A 85 -1.67 -3.24 7.37
C TRP A 85 -2.89 -2.29 7.30
N ALA A 86 -2.87 -1.13 7.97
CA ALA A 86 -3.98 -0.17 7.93
C ALA A 86 -4.32 0.30 6.52
N TYR A 87 -3.32 0.50 5.65
CA TYR A 87 -3.47 1.08 4.31
C TYR A 87 -3.31 0.08 3.16
N LYS A 88 -3.06 -1.20 3.44
CA LYS A 88 -2.79 -2.28 2.47
C LYS A 88 -1.58 -1.99 1.57
N LEU A 89 -0.49 -1.54 2.18
CA LEU A 89 0.75 -1.22 1.49
C LEU A 89 1.68 -2.44 1.47
N GLN A 90 2.53 -2.52 0.46
CA GLN A 90 3.76 -3.32 0.52
C GLN A 90 4.88 -2.52 1.20
N HIS A 91 5.90 -3.18 1.74
CA HIS A 91 7.02 -2.51 2.44
C HIS A 91 7.67 -1.39 1.62
N TYR A 92 7.84 -1.59 0.31
CA TYR A 92 8.41 -0.58 -0.60
C TYR A 92 7.49 0.63 -0.88
N GLN A 93 6.22 0.57 -0.50
CA GLN A 93 5.24 1.65 -0.66
C GLN A 93 5.10 2.54 0.59
N LEU A 94 5.78 2.21 1.69
CA LEU A 94 5.86 3.08 2.86
C LEU A 94 7.18 3.86 2.84
N SER A 95 7.12 5.16 3.11
CA SER A 95 8.31 5.99 3.30
C SER A 95 8.13 6.93 4.48
N GLY A 96 9.23 7.24 5.16
CA GLY A 96 9.22 8.07 6.37
C GLY A 96 10.52 7.93 7.16
N PRO A 97 10.58 8.49 8.38
CA PRO A 97 11.77 8.42 9.22
C PRO A 97 12.03 6.99 9.73
N ASN A 98 13.31 6.61 9.83
CA ASN A 98 13.75 5.27 10.29
C ASN A 98 13.21 4.85 11.67
N SER A 99 12.73 5.80 12.48
CA SER A 99 12.11 5.54 13.79
C SER A 99 10.78 4.79 13.73
N LEU A 100 10.14 4.65 12.56
CA LEU A 100 8.90 3.89 12.37
C LEU A 100 9.06 2.41 12.77
N ALA A 101 10.17 1.79 12.36
CA ALA A 101 10.52 0.39 12.66
C ALA A 101 11.27 0.23 14.00
N GLY A 102 11.38 1.30 14.79
CA GLY A 102 12.22 1.33 16.00
C GLY A 102 11.53 0.82 17.26
N SER A 103 10.31 1.28 17.54
CA SER A 103 9.57 0.92 18.76
C SER A 103 8.52 -0.16 18.48
N ARG A 104 8.53 -1.22 19.30
CA ARG A 104 7.59 -2.34 19.24
C ARG A 104 6.43 -2.15 20.22
N TYR A 105 5.23 -2.56 19.82
CA TYR A 105 4.00 -2.42 20.59
C TYR A 105 3.15 -3.70 20.56
N ASP A 106 2.41 -3.91 21.64
CA ASP A 106 1.24 -4.77 21.68
C ASP A 106 -0.02 -3.89 21.61
N LEU A 107 -0.85 -4.10 20.59
CA LEU A 107 -2.13 -3.43 20.39
C LEU A 107 -3.26 -4.45 20.59
N ARG A 108 -4.23 -4.11 21.44
CA ARG A 108 -5.49 -4.86 21.57
C ARG A 108 -6.65 -3.88 21.49
N ALA A 109 -7.47 -4.04 20.46
CA ALA A 109 -8.58 -3.14 20.16
C ALA A 109 -9.87 -3.93 19.92
N LYS A 110 -10.99 -3.44 20.46
CA LYS A 110 -12.32 -4.05 20.39
C LYS A 110 -13.22 -3.29 19.44
N SER A 111 -13.91 -3.99 18.54
CA SER A 111 -14.85 -3.41 17.58
C SER A 111 -16.30 -3.37 18.07
N GLY A 112 -16.60 -3.96 19.23
CA GLY A 112 -17.97 -4.15 19.74
C GLY A 112 -18.65 -5.32 19.04
N ASP A 113 -19.03 -5.09 17.78
CA ASP A 113 -19.62 -6.10 16.89
C ASP A 113 -18.56 -6.78 15.99
N HIS A 114 -18.96 -7.90 15.39
CA HIS A 114 -18.21 -8.55 14.31
C HIS A 114 -18.24 -7.67 13.05
N VAL A 115 -17.12 -7.02 12.76
CA VAL A 115 -16.96 -6.16 11.58
C VAL A 115 -16.03 -6.79 10.55
N ALA A 116 -16.25 -6.48 9.27
CA ALA A 116 -15.36 -6.90 8.20
C ALA A 116 -13.94 -6.34 8.40
N GLU A 117 -12.93 -7.07 7.94
CA GLU A 117 -11.52 -6.64 8.06
C GLU A 117 -11.25 -5.27 7.39
N SER A 118 -11.94 -4.96 6.29
CA SER A 118 -11.89 -3.62 5.68
C SER A 118 -12.29 -2.51 6.66
N THR A 119 -13.24 -2.79 7.56
CA THR A 119 -13.65 -1.87 8.62
C THR A 119 -12.60 -1.83 9.73
N LEU A 120 -12.05 -2.98 10.17
CA LEU A 120 -10.93 -3.01 11.14
C LEU A 120 -9.73 -2.19 10.67
N ARG A 121 -9.41 -2.22 9.37
CA ARG A 121 -8.35 -1.39 8.77
C ARG A 121 -8.67 0.10 8.88
N LEU A 122 -9.90 0.54 8.62
CA LEU A 122 -10.33 1.93 8.84
C LEU A 122 -10.30 2.32 10.33
N MET A 123 -10.70 1.43 11.25
CA MET A 123 -10.63 1.65 12.70
C MET A 123 -9.18 1.79 13.18
N LEU A 124 -8.25 1.08 12.56
CA LEU A 124 -6.82 1.25 12.82
C LEU A 124 -6.30 2.59 12.27
N GLN A 125 -6.74 3.05 11.10
CA GLN A 125 -6.35 4.37 10.58
C GLN A 125 -6.74 5.51 11.54
N ASP A 126 -7.97 5.49 12.07
CA ASP A 126 -8.43 6.44 13.10
C ASP A 126 -7.62 6.34 14.40
N LEU A 127 -7.37 5.12 14.89
CA LEU A 127 -6.53 4.88 16.07
C LEU A 127 -5.11 5.44 15.90
N LEU A 128 -4.49 5.23 14.73
CA LEU A 128 -3.15 5.74 14.44
C LEU A 128 -3.14 7.28 14.36
N ALA A 129 -4.13 7.88 13.69
CA ALA A 129 -4.27 9.33 13.63
C ALA A 129 -4.51 9.96 15.02
N THR A 130 -5.32 9.32 15.88
CA THR A 130 -5.68 9.86 17.19
C THR A 130 -4.62 9.61 18.26
N ARG A 131 -4.04 8.40 18.34
CA ARG A 131 -3.09 7.99 19.40
C ARG A 131 -1.63 8.30 19.07
N PHE A 132 -1.20 8.05 17.83
CA PHE A 132 0.17 8.32 17.37
C PHE A 132 0.30 9.68 16.65
N LYS A 133 -0.77 10.49 16.59
CA LYS A 133 -0.80 11.77 15.85
C LYS A 133 -0.32 11.63 14.41
N LEU A 134 -0.58 10.47 13.80
CA LEU A 134 -0.06 10.11 12.49
C LEU A 134 -0.58 11.07 11.42
N GLN A 135 0.34 11.68 10.68
CA GLN A 135 0.09 12.47 9.48
C GLN A 135 0.85 11.85 8.32
N LEU A 136 0.17 11.72 7.18
CA LEU A 136 0.71 11.14 5.97
C LEU A 136 0.04 11.71 4.73
N HIS A 137 0.71 11.56 3.59
CA HIS A 137 0.18 11.85 2.27
C HIS A 137 0.56 10.75 1.27
N ARG A 138 -0.03 10.80 0.07
CA ARG A 138 0.32 9.93 -1.06
C ARG A 138 1.12 10.73 -2.08
N GLU A 139 2.21 10.17 -2.57
CA GLU A 139 2.98 10.70 -3.69
C GLU A 139 3.18 9.65 -4.79
N GLN A 140 3.47 10.11 -6.01
CA GLN A 140 3.86 9.24 -7.12
C GLN A 140 5.37 9.28 -7.28
N LYS A 141 6.04 8.17 -6.96
CA LYS A 141 7.50 8.08 -6.93
C LYS A 141 8.03 7.22 -8.06
N LYS A 142 8.89 7.81 -8.89
CA LYS A 142 9.59 7.08 -9.95
C LYS A 142 10.63 6.14 -9.34
N THR A 143 10.45 4.84 -9.54
CA THR A 143 11.22 3.79 -8.87
C THR A 143 11.61 2.70 -9.86
N SER A 144 12.78 2.08 -9.64
CA SER A 144 13.19 0.87 -10.35
C SER A 144 12.32 -0.30 -9.92
N VAL A 145 11.71 -1.01 -10.87
CA VAL A 145 10.84 -2.17 -10.60
C VAL A 145 11.18 -3.32 -11.55
N TYR A 146 10.71 -4.52 -11.23
CA TYR A 146 10.52 -5.59 -12.20
C TYR A 146 9.08 -5.60 -12.71
N GLU A 147 8.88 -5.52 -14.02
CA GLU A 147 7.59 -5.84 -14.62
C GLU A 147 7.50 -7.34 -14.87
N LEU A 148 6.50 -8.00 -14.26
CA LEU A 148 6.10 -9.36 -14.61
C LEU A 148 5.31 -9.29 -15.92
N VAL A 149 5.90 -9.78 -17.01
CA VAL A 149 5.33 -9.75 -18.36
C VAL A 149 5.34 -11.14 -18.99
N ILE A 150 4.57 -11.33 -20.06
CA ILE A 150 4.55 -12.57 -20.84
C ILE A 150 5.89 -12.75 -21.56
N ALA A 151 6.49 -13.95 -21.47
CA ALA A 151 7.72 -14.29 -22.17
C ALA A 151 7.45 -14.78 -23.62
N LYS A 152 8.52 -14.89 -24.42
CA LYS A 152 8.42 -15.51 -25.75
C LYS A 152 7.97 -16.96 -25.61
N GLY A 153 6.89 -17.32 -26.29
CA GLY A 153 6.23 -18.63 -26.18
C GLY A 153 4.87 -18.61 -25.47
N GLY A 154 4.52 -17.50 -24.80
CA GLY A 154 3.22 -17.33 -24.15
C GLY A 154 3.14 -17.91 -22.73
N PRO A 155 2.06 -17.59 -21.99
CA PRO A 155 1.91 -18.01 -20.59
C PRO A 155 1.61 -19.51 -20.49
N ARG A 156 2.31 -20.19 -19.58
CA ARG A 156 2.13 -21.59 -19.18
C ARG A 156 1.56 -21.64 -17.76
N LEU A 157 0.34 -21.13 -17.63
CA LEU A 157 -0.35 -21.07 -16.35
C LEU A 157 -1.22 -22.31 -16.09
N PRO A 158 -1.43 -22.68 -14.81
CA PRO A 158 -2.48 -23.62 -14.41
C PRO A 158 -3.86 -23.19 -14.90
N LYS A 159 -4.85 -24.09 -14.81
CA LYS A 159 -6.25 -23.75 -15.09
C LYS A 159 -6.74 -22.67 -14.12
N ASP A 160 -7.41 -21.65 -14.65
CA ASP A 160 -8.09 -20.64 -13.86
C ASP A 160 -9.17 -21.26 -12.95
N LYS A 161 -9.17 -20.85 -11.67
CA LYS A 161 -10.07 -21.27 -10.59
C LYS A 161 -11.03 -20.14 -10.17
N SER A 162 -11.04 -18.99 -10.84
CA SER A 162 -11.91 -17.84 -10.53
C SER A 162 -13.39 -18.21 -10.37
N ALA A 163 -13.88 -19.17 -11.17
CA ALA A 163 -15.26 -19.65 -11.13
C ALA A 163 -15.56 -20.64 -9.99
N THR A 164 -14.55 -21.16 -9.28
CA THR A 164 -14.72 -22.18 -8.21
C THR A 164 -14.29 -21.70 -6.82
N ILE A 165 -13.69 -20.52 -6.71
CA ILE A 165 -13.23 -19.93 -5.45
C ILE A 165 -14.15 -18.75 -5.08
N PRO A 166 -14.82 -18.76 -3.92
CA PRO A 166 -15.60 -17.60 -3.47
C PRO A 166 -14.68 -16.40 -3.16
N PRO A 167 -15.11 -15.14 -3.36
CA PRO A 167 -14.27 -13.96 -3.11
C PRO A 167 -13.72 -13.81 -1.69
N SER A 168 -14.31 -14.51 -0.72
CA SER A 168 -13.93 -14.54 0.69
C SER A 168 -12.95 -15.66 1.06
N TYR A 169 -12.41 -16.41 0.09
CA TYR A 169 -11.47 -17.49 0.38
C TYR A 169 -10.14 -16.92 0.93
N PRO A 170 -9.57 -17.49 2.01
CA PRO A 170 -8.31 -16.98 2.57
C PRO A 170 -7.17 -17.07 1.55
N LYS A 171 -6.46 -15.96 1.38
CA LYS A 171 -5.21 -15.90 0.62
C LYS A 171 -4.04 -16.07 1.58
N GLU A 172 -3.08 -16.92 1.20
CA GLU A 172 -1.79 -17.01 1.90
C GLU A 172 -0.97 -15.75 1.58
N THR A 173 -0.35 -15.12 2.58
CA THR A 173 0.51 -13.93 2.38
C THR A 173 1.88 -14.29 1.81
N PHE A 174 2.34 -15.52 2.03
CA PHE A 174 3.64 -16.02 1.59
C PHE A 174 3.50 -17.37 0.89
N PRO A 175 4.38 -17.71 -0.08
CA PRO A 175 4.38 -19.03 -0.69
C PRO A 175 4.76 -20.11 0.33
N ARG A 176 4.06 -21.24 0.30
CA ARG A 176 4.43 -22.41 1.11
C ARG A 176 5.60 -23.14 0.46
N VAL A 177 6.57 -23.58 1.26
CA VAL A 177 7.68 -24.43 0.80
C VAL A 177 7.22 -25.89 0.80
N VAL A 178 7.23 -26.53 -0.36
CA VAL A 178 6.85 -27.95 -0.54
C VAL A 178 7.84 -28.58 -1.52
N ASP A 179 8.47 -29.68 -1.13
CA ASP A 179 9.43 -30.45 -1.95
C ASP A 179 10.53 -29.58 -2.62
N GLY A 180 11.01 -28.56 -1.91
CA GLY A 180 12.02 -27.61 -2.41
C GLY A 180 11.50 -26.58 -3.41
N GLY A 181 10.19 -26.61 -3.75
CA GLY A 181 9.51 -25.59 -4.54
C GLY A 181 8.74 -24.58 -3.69
N PHE A 182 8.35 -23.47 -4.32
CA PHE A 182 7.36 -22.54 -3.78
C PHE A 182 5.97 -22.84 -4.36
N VAL A 183 4.97 -22.90 -3.49
CA VAL A 183 3.56 -23.11 -3.83
C VAL A 183 2.74 -21.89 -3.41
N PHE A 184 2.20 -21.20 -4.40
CA PHE A 184 1.32 -20.04 -4.26
C PHE A 184 -0.10 -20.52 -4.57
N GLN A 185 -1.04 -20.44 -3.63
CA GLN A 185 -2.40 -20.95 -3.81
C GLN A 185 -3.43 -19.83 -3.88
N ASN A 186 -4.41 -20.01 -4.77
CA ASN A 186 -5.52 -19.08 -4.96
C ASN A 186 -5.07 -17.62 -5.22
N VAL A 187 -3.98 -17.44 -5.98
CA VAL A 187 -3.39 -16.13 -6.30
C VAL A 187 -3.81 -15.63 -7.68
N SER A 188 -4.15 -14.35 -7.80
CA SER A 188 -4.07 -13.65 -9.10
C SER A 188 -2.61 -13.37 -9.46
N LEU A 189 -2.31 -12.96 -10.69
CA LEU A 189 -0.93 -12.60 -11.04
C LEU A 189 -0.43 -11.32 -10.35
N GLY A 190 -1.35 -10.42 -9.96
CA GLY A 190 -1.05 -9.30 -9.06
C GLY A 190 -0.65 -9.76 -7.66
N ASP A 191 -1.40 -10.70 -7.06
CA ASP A 191 -1.02 -11.28 -5.75
C ASP A 191 0.31 -12.07 -5.86
N PHE A 192 0.53 -12.77 -6.96
CA PHE A 192 1.77 -13.50 -7.23
C PHE A 192 2.97 -12.56 -7.37
N ALA A 193 2.83 -11.44 -8.07
CA ALA A 193 3.87 -10.41 -8.17
C ALA A 193 4.20 -9.80 -6.80
N GLN A 194 3.19 -9.50 -5.98
CA GLN A 194 3.38 -9.07 -4.59
C GLN A 194 4.18 -10.11 -3.80
N GLN A 195 3.79 -11.39 -3.84
CA GLN A 195 4.50 -12.45 -3.13
C GLN A 195 5.91 -12.74 -3.67
N LEU A 196 6.19 -12.48 -4.95
CA LEU A 196 7.55 -12.53 -5.49
C LEU A 196 8.44 -11.41 -4.93
N THR A 197 7.88 -10.24 -4.63
CA THR A 197 8.62 -9.11 -4.05
C THR A 197 9.19 -9.44 -2.66
N GLU A 198 8.49 -10.28 -1.90
CA GLU A 198 8.90 -10.71 -0.56
C GLU A 198 9.97 -11.83 -0.56
N ILE A 199 10.38 -12.32 -1.73
CA ILE A 199 11.42 -13.35 -1.84
C ILE A 199 12.81 -12.69 -1.82
N ARG A 200 13.66 -13.07 -0.86
CA ARG A 200 14.98 -12.44 -0.59
C ARG A 200 15.93 -12.24 -1.79
N THR A 201 15.77 -12.97 -2.90
CA THR A 201 16.59 -12.83 -4.13
C THR A 201 16.00 -11.88 -5.18
N ILE A 202 14.81 -11.33 -4.92
CA ILE A 202 14.19 -10.28 -5.71
C ILE A 202 14.50 -8.94 -5.02
N ASP A 203 15.28 -8.10 -5.68
CA ASP A 203 15.84 -6.86 -5.14
C ASP A 203 15.01 -5.60 -5.46
N LEU A 204 14.01 -5.73 -6.34
CA LEU A 204 13.12 -4.65 -6.76
C LEU A 204 11.65 -5.07 -6.65
N PRO A 205 10.72 -4.13 -6.40
CA PRO A 205 9.28 -4.40 -6.44
C PRO A 205 8.84 -5.05 -7.75
N VAL A 206 8.00 -6.08 -7.67
CA VAL A 206 7.44 -6.75 -8.85
C VAL A 206 6.02 -6.27 -9.12
N ILE A 207 5.79 -5.76 -10.33
CA ILE A 207 4.51 -5.21 -10.80
C ILE A 207 3.94 -6.11 -11.88
N ASP A 208 2.69 -6.55 -11.74
CA ASP A 208 2.01 -7.33 -12.78
C ASP A 208 1.67 -6.44 -13.99
N ARG A 209 2.28 -6.78 -15.13
CA ARG A 209 2.04 -6.18 -16.44
C ARG A 209 1.65 -7.25 -17.47
N THR A 210 1.22 -8.43 -17.03
CA THR A 210 0.79 -9.53 -17.92
C THR A 210 -0.59 -9.26 -18.53
N GLY A 211 -1.47 -8.58 -17.79
CA GLY A 211 -2.87 -8.36 -18.18
C GLY A 211 -3.74 -9.62 -18.19
N ILE A 212 -3.29 -10.73 -17.59
CA ILE A 212 -4.03 -12.00 -17.57
C ILE A 212 -4.94 -12.04 -16.33
N PRO A 213 -6.28 -12.04 -16.50
CA PRO A 213 -7.20 -12.20 -15.38
C PRO A 213 -7.33 -13.67 -14.97
N GLY A 214 -7.52 -13.92 -13.67
CA GLY A 214 -7.80 -15.25 -13.14
C GLY A 214 -7.27 -15.44 -11.72
N VAL A 215 -7.47 -16.65 -11.20
CA VAL A 215 -6.96 -17.11 -9.90
C VAL A 215 -6.33 -18.50 -10.09
N TYR A 216 -5.10 -18.68 -9.64
CA TYR A 216 -4.26 -19.83 -9.98
C TYR A 216 -3.62 -20.46 -8.75
N ASP A 217 -3.29 -21.75 -8.85
CA ASP A 217 -2.39 -22.45 -7.92
C ASP A 217 -1.03 -22.63 -8.61
N ILE A 218 -0.14 -21.66 -8.43
CA ILE A 218 1.16 -21.59 -9.10
C ILE A 218 2.21 -22.35 -8.27
N THR A 219 2.98 -23.23 -8.91
CA THR A 219 4.12 -23.90 -8.28
C THR A 219 5.39 -23.60 -9.05
N LEU A 220 6.36 -22.95 -8.39
CA LEU A 220 7.73 -22.81 -8.88
C LEU A 220 8.57 -23.94 -8.29
N LYS A 221 8.76 -25.01 -9.07
CA LYS A 221 9.54 -26.19 -8.67
C LYS A 221 11.00 -25.81 -8.44
N SER A 222 11.60 -26.38 -7.40
CA SER A 222 13.00 -26.16 -6.99
C SER A 222 13.37 -24.72 -6.59
N ALA A 223 12.44 -23.76 -6.64
CA ALA A 223 12.75 -22.36 -6.37
C ALA A 223 13.17 -22.09 -4.93
N ALA A 224 12.58 -22.77 -3.93
CA ALA A 224 12.98 -22.62 -2.54
C ALA A 224 14.36 -23.24 -2.26
N SER A 225 14.67 -24.39 -2.89
CA SER A 225 16.02 -24.98 -2.84
C SER A 225 17.07 -24.11 -3.55
N ALA A 226 16.72 -23.48 -4.68
CA ALA A 226 17.62 -22.60 -5.41
C ALA A 226 17.97 -21.30 -4.66
N LEU A 227 17.19 -20.89 -3.65
CA LEU A 227 17.60 -19.80 -2.74
C LEU A 227 18.77 -20.19 -1.83
N LEU A 228 19.00 -21.49 -1.61
CA LEU A 228 20.02 -22.02 -0.70
C LEU A 228 21.30 -22.44 -1.45
N ASP A 229 21.24 -22.60 -2.77
CA ASP A 229 22.38 -22.94 -3.63
C ASP A 229 22.62 -21.83 -4.67
N PRO A 230 23.68 -21.01 -4.51
CA PRO A 230 24.07 -19.98 -5.49
C PRO A 230 24.40 -20.52 -6.90
N SER A 231 24.60 -21.84 -7.03
CA SER A 231 24.86 -22.54 -8.29
C SER A 231 23.55 -22.99 -8.99
N GLY A 232 22.42 -22.90 -8.29
CA GLY A 232 21.12 -23.32 -8.78
C GLY A 232 20.53 -22.37 -9.85
N PRO A 233 19.46 -22.81 -10.55
CA PRO A 233 18.76 -21.96 -11.51
C PRO A 233 18.10 -20.76 -10.80
N SER A 234 18.36 -19.54 -11.28
CA SER A 234 17.77 -18.34 -10.70
C SER A 234 16.23 -18.38 -10.73
N ILE A 235 15.58 -17.75 -9.76
CA ILE A 235 14.11 -17.66 -9.72
C ILE A 235 13.54 -16.99 -11.00
N LEU A 236 14.28 -16.05 -11.60
CA LEU A 236 13.97 -15.43 -12.88
C LEU A 236 13.89 -16.47 -14.02
N THR A 237 14.87 -17.37 -14.06
CA THR A 237 14.92 -18.50 -15.01
C THR A 237 13.73 -19.42 -14.80
N LEU A 238 13.42 -19.78 -13.54
CA LEU A 238 12.32 -20.70 -13.21
C LEU A 238 10.95 -20.12 -13.59
N ILE A 239 10.71 -18.82 -13.36
CA ILE A 239 9.49 -18.13 -13.82
C ILE A 239 9.37 -18.20 -15.35
N GLN A 240 10.47 -18.02 -16.09
CA GLN A 240 10.47 -18.12 -17.54
C GLN A 240 10.26 -19.53 -18.07
N GLU A 241 11.01 -20.50 -17.59
CA GLU A 241 10.95 -21.88 -18.07
C GLU A 241 9.65 -22.59 -17.67
N GLN A 242 9.16 -22.37 -16.45
CA GLN A 242 7.98 -23.07 -15.95
C GLN A 242 6.68 -22.33 -16.32
N LEU A 243 6.60 -21.01 -16.11
CA LEU A 243 5.36 -20.24 -16.28
C LEU A 243 5.26 -19.48 -17.61
N GLY A 244 6.34 -19.39 -18.40
CA GLY A 244 6.31 -18.59 -19.64
C GLY A 244 6.07 -17.09 -19.38
N LEU A 245 6.38 -16.62 -18.18
CA LEU A 245 6.40 -15.22 -17.78
C LEU A 245 7.86 -14.80 -17.56
N LYS A 246 8.16 -13.51 -17.46
CA LYS A 246 9.51 -13.05 -17.13
C LYS A 246 9.45 -11.75 -16.34
N LEU A 247 10.46 -11.53 -15.51
CA LEU A 247 10.69 -10.22 -14.91
C LEU A 247 11.58 -9.40 -15.83
N VAL A 248 11.23 -8.13 -16.06
CA VAL A 248 12.02 -7.18 -16.85
C VAL A 248 12.23 -5.92 -16.03
N SER A 249 13.48 -5.49 -15.85
CA SER A 249 13.78 -4.24 -15.14
C SER A 249 13.21 -3.04 -15.90
N ALA A 250 12.44 -2.22 -15.21
CA ALA A 250 11.78 -1.04 -15.74
C ALA A 250 11.87 0.15 -14.75
N GLN A 251 11.36 1.30 -15.18
CA GLN A 251 11.15 2.48 -14.36
C GLN A 251 9.66 2.77 -14.34
N ASP A 252 9.02 2.70 -13.18
CA ASP A 252 7.57 2.89 -13.05
C ASP A 252 7.24 3.98 -12.01
N LEU A 253 6.04 4.53 -12.10
CA LEU A 253 5.48 5.43 -11.10
C LEU A 253 4.66 4.60 -10.12
N ILE A 254 5.25 4.34 -8.94
CA ILE A 254 4.55 3.69 -7.84
C ILE A 254 3.94 4.73 -6.91
N GLU A 255 2.72 4.46 -6.45
CA GLU A 255 2.13 5.24 -5.37
C GLU A 255 2.76 4.82 -4.04
N VAL A 256 3.31 5.81 -3.33
CA VAL A 256 3.97 5.68 -2.04
C VAL A 256 3.19 6.49 -1.02
N VAL A 257 2.99 5.92 0.18
CA VAL A 257 2.52 6.65 1.36
C VAL A 257 3.74 7.17 2.11
N VAL A 258 3.82 8.49 2.25
CA VAL A 258 4.86 9.17 3.01
C VAL A 258 4.26 9.58 4.34
N VAL A 259 4.84 9.14 5.47
CA VAL A 259 4.46 9.63 6.80
C VAL A 259 5.27 10.88 7.15
N ASP A 260 4.56 12.00 7.27
CA ASP A 260 5.08 13.33 7.55
C ASP A 260 5.46 13.51 9.02
N ARG A 261 4.64 12.94 9.91
CA ARG A 261 4.79 13.04 11.37
C ARG A 261 4.10 11.89 12.08
N PHE A 262 4.70 11.47 13.19
CA PHE A 262 4.03 10.73 14.25
C PHE A 262 4.62 11.14 15.60
N GLU A 263 3.93 10.75 16.67
CA GLU A 263 4.35 10.87 18.06
C GLU A 263 4.22 9.49 18.73
N PRO A 264 5.00 9.18 19.78
CA PRO A 264 4.77 8.01 20.61
C PRO A 264 3.33 7.99 21.14
N PRO A 265 2.70 6.81 21.27
CA PRO A 265 1.29 6.73 21.63
C PRO A 265 1.07 7.25 23.05
N SER A 266 -0.01 8.02 23.24
CA SER A 266 -0.45 8.43 24.57
C SER A 266 -0.68 7.20 25.46
N ALA A 267 -0.26 7.26 26.72
CA ALA A 267 -0.58 6.25 27.72
C ALA A 267 -2.11 6.00 27.78
N ASN A 268 -2.50 4.75 28.08
CA ASN A 268 -3.90 4.36 28.22
C ASN A 268 -4.45 4.74 29.60
#